data_AF-A0A1F6S922-F1
#
_entry.id   AF-A0A1F6S922-F1
#
_cell.length_a   1.000
_cell.length_b   1.000
_cell.length_c   1.000
_cell.angle_alpha   90.00
_cell.angle_beta   90.00
_cell.angle_gamma   90.00
#
_symmetry.space_group_name_H-M   'P 1'
#
loop_
_entity.id
_entity.type
_entity.pdbx_description
1 polymer ?
#
loop_
_entity_poly.entity_id
_entity_poly.type
_entity_poly.pdbx_seq_one_letter_code
_entity_poly.pdbx_strand_id
1 'polypeptide(L)'
;MLKPIAMPVRIPSPKCGQDYTNPENNAPTTKEKAFQGFEKVKQERYNDIYSHEQAHKSAGGAQAGSIFIETDGNGVAVGGHVPIRMPSGVDKLNPEKSHKEAEVAYQAALAPGDPSSADLAIASSAQSVMGMARATTGNQSSGFNTSGQDNKGPGKKLNFIA
;
A
#
# COMPACT_ATOMS: atom_id res chain seq x y z
N MET A 1 9.62 -13.24 -9.36
CA MET A 1 8.31 -13.64 -8.80
C MET A 1 7.99 -12.70 -7.65
N LEU A 2 7.05 -11.76 -7.84
CA LEU A 2 6.56 -10.87 -6.78
C LEU A 2 5.67 -11.67 -5.83
N LYS A 3 5.94 -11.59 -4.53
CA LYS A 3 5.08 -12.20 -3.51
C LYS A 3 4.15 -11.12 -2.96
N PRO A 4 2.81 -11.30 -3.01
CA PRO A 4 1.90 -10.43 -2.30
C PRO A 4 2.18 -10.59 -0.79
N ILE A 5 2.37 -9.48 -0.09
CA ILE A 5 2.48 -9.47 1.37
C ILE A 5 1.07 -9.21 1.89
N ALA A 6 0.46 -10.23 2.49
CA ALA A 6 -0.81 -10.12 3.20
C ALA A 6 -0.55 -9.48 4.57
N MET A 7 -1.45 -8.59 4.97
CA MET A 7 -1.30 -7.75 6.16
C MET A 7 -2.37 -8.12 7.18
N PRO A 8 -2.01 -8.60 8.37
CA PRO A 8 -2.98 -8.69 9.44
C PRO A 8 -3.18 -7.28 10.03
N VAL A 9 -4.37 -6.71 9.85
CA VAL A 9 -4.78 -5.50 10.57
C VAL A 9 -4.88 -5.86 12.05
N ARG A 10 -3.88 -5.45 12.83
CA ARG A 10 -4.00 -5.42 14.28
C ARG A 10 -4.70 -4.13 14.65
N ILE A 11 -6.01 -4.23 14.84
CA ILE A 11 -6.85 -3.15 15.37
C ILE A 11 -6.20 -2.64 16.68
N PRO A 12 -6.05 -1.33 16.88
CA PRO A 12 -5.68 -0.80 18.18
C PRO A 12 -6.68 -1.32 19.23
N SER A 13 -6.16 -1.79 20.37
CA SER A 13 -7.00 -2.11 21.52
C SER A 13 -7.96 -0.94 21.79
N PRO A 14 -9.20 -1.21 22.22
CA PRO A 14 -10.12 -0.15 22.61
C PRO A 14 -9.40 0.79 23.57
N LYS A 15 -9.44 2.10 23.28
CA LYS A 15 -8.79 3.14 24.08
C LYS A 15 -9.12 2.89 25.55
N CYS A 16 -8.10 2.56 26.34
CA CYS A 16 -8.18 2.49 27.80
C CYS A 16 -8.72 3.84 28.29
N GLY A 17 -9.96 3.85 28.79
CA GLY A 17 -10.64 5.05 29.29
C GLY A 17 -11.98 5.40 28.64
N GLN A 18 -12.53 4.58 27.74
CA GLN A 18 -13.98 4.59 27.51
C GLN A 18 -14.58 3.61 28.51
N ASP A 19 -15.29 4.14 29.51
CA ASP A 19 -15.96 3.34 30.52
C ASP A 19 -16.85 2.29 29.84
N TYR A 20 -16.44 1.03 29.91
CA TYR A 20 -17.36 -0.10 29.76
C TYR A 20 -18.24 -0.09 31.01
N THR A 21 -19.14 0.89 31.11
CA THR A 21 -20.15 0.89 32.17
C THR A 21 -20.93 -0.39 32.03
N ASN A 22 -20.73 -1.27 33.01
CA ASN A 22 -21.39 -2.54 33.19
C ASN A 22 -22.90 -2.41 32.85
N PRO A 23 -23.41 -3.05 31.78
CA PRO A 23 -24.84 -3.07 31.53
C PRO A 23 -25.45 -4.20 32.36
N GLU A 24 -25.39 -4.07 33.69
CA GLU A 24 -25.97 -5.05 34.61
C GLU A 24 -27.51 -4.98 34.64
N ASN A 25 -28.17 -4.16 33.80
CA ASN A 25 -29.62 -3.95 33.89
C ASN A 25 -30.35 -3.78 32.54
N ASN A 26 -29.98 -4.47 31.46
CA ASN A 26 -30.90 -4.64 30.33
C ASN A 26 -30.59 -5.92 29.52
N ALA A 27 -30.87 -7.07 30.11
CA ALA A 27 -31.01 -8.30 29.33
C ALA A 27 -32.16 -8.14 28.33
N PRO A 28 -31.98 -8.37 27.02
CA PRO A 28 -33.07 -8.31 26.05
C PRO A 28 -34.10 -9.36 26.41
N THR A 29 -35.30 -8.91 26.79
CA THR A 29 -36.40 -9.72 27.35
C THR A 29 -37.05 -10.69 26.35
N THR A 30 -36.47 -10.89 25.15
CA THR A 30 -36.95 -11.82 24.12
C THR A 30 -35.81 -12.23 23.18
N LYS A 31 -35.73 -13.52 22.80
CA LYS A 31 -34.66 -14.07 21.93
C LYS A 31 -34.55 -13.32 20.58
N GLU A 32 -35.66 -12.85 20.01
CA GLU A 32 -35.68 -11.97 18.83
C GLU A 32 -34.86 -10.68 19.02
N LYS A 33 -34.97 -10.01 20.17
CA LYS A 33 -34.28 -8.73 20.40
C LYS A 33 -32.77 -8.92 20.54
N ALA A 34 -32.37 -10.03 21.16
CA ALA A 34 -30.96 -10.41 21.26
C ALA A 34 -30.35 -10.69 19.87
N PHE A 35 -31.08 -11.43 19.04
CA PHE A 35 -30.66 -11.74 17.68
C PHE A 35 -30.57 -10.50 16.78
N GLN A 36 -31.58 -9.61 16.84
CA GLN A 36 -31.57 -8.35 16.11
C GLN A 36 -30.42 -7.44 16.54
N GLY A 37 -30.12 -7.38 17.85
CA GLY A 37 -28.96 -6.65 18.36
C GLY A 37 -27.65 -7.21 17.82
N PHE A 38 -27.53 -8.54 17.75
CA PHE A 38 -26.34 -9.21 17.23
C PHE A 38 -26.09 -8.93 15.74
N GLU A 39 -27.13 -8.99 14.90
CA GLU A 39 -27.01 -8.70 13.47
C GLU A 39 -26.63 -7.23 13.20
N LYS A 40 -27.09 -6.28 14.02
CA LYS A 40 -26.63 -4.88 13.94
C LYS A 40 -25.14 -4.75 14.20
N VAL A 41 -24.63 -5.39 15.26
CA VAL A 41 -23.20 -5.37 15.58
C VAL A 41 -22.37 -5.95 14.44
N LYS A 42 -22.82 -7.04 13.80
CA LYS A 42 -22.13 -7.62 12.63
C LYS A 42 -22.02 -6.63 11.48
N GLN A 43 -23.12 -5.96 11.16
CA GLN A 43 -23.16 -4.98 10.07
C GLN A 43 -22.27 -3.77 10.36
N GLU A 44 -22.34 -3.23 11.57
CA GLU A 44 -21.49 -2.11 12.01
C GLU A 44 -20.01 -2.46 11.86
N ARG A 45 -19.60 -3.62 12.40
CA ARG A 45 -18.21 -4.07 12.33
C ARG A 45 -17.73 -4.34 10.91
N TYR A 46 -18.59 -4.92 10.08
CA TYR A 46 -18.28 -5.14 8.68
C TYR A 46 -18.09 -3.80 7.95
N ASN A 47 -18.97 -2.82 8.18
CA ASN A 47 -18.89 -1.51 7.55
C ASN A 47 -17.63 -0.75 7.97
N ASP A 48 -17.27 -0.81 9.25
CA ASP A 48 -16.05 -0.20 9.79
C ASP A 48 -14.81 -0.75 9.07
N ILE A 49 -14.65 -2.09 9.06
CA ILE A 49 -13.54 -2.77 8.40
C ILE A 49 -13.57 -2.49 6.89
N TYR A 50 -14.73 -2.59 6.25
CA TYR A 50 -14.85 -2.33 4.81
C TYR A 50 -14.43 -0.91 4.46
N SER A 51 -14.82 0.10 5.26
CA SER A 51 -14.44 1.48 5.04
C SER A 51 -12.93 1.72 5.16
N HIS A 52 -12.29 1.04 6.13
CA HIS A 52 -10.85 1.05 6.33
C HIS A 52 -10.13 0.44 5.11
N GLU A 53 -10.54 -0.77 4.70
CA GLU A 53 -9.97 -1.43 3.52
C GLU A 53 -10.25 -0.67 2.22
N GLN A 54 -11.42 -0.05 2.10
CA GLN A 54 -11.79 0.76 0.94
C GLN A 54 -10.89 2.01 0.82
N ALA A 55 -10.47 2.60 1.96
CA ALA A 55 -9.52 3.70 1.96
C ALA A 55 -8.18 3.27 1.33
N HIS A 56 -7.61 2.15 1.78
CA HIS A 56 -6.40 1.57 1.17
C HIS A 56 -6.57 1.32 -0.33
N LYS A 57 -7.69 0.70 -0.73
CA LYS A 57 -7.95 0.38 -2.13
C LYS A 57 -8.07 1.62 -3.01
N SER A 58 -8.79 2.63 -2.53
CA SER A 58 -9.01 3.87 -3.27
C SER A 58 -7.71 4.65 -3.49
N ALA A 59 -6.83 4.70 -2.48
CA ALA A 59 -5.56 5.39 -2.56
C ALA A 59 -4.51 4.62 -3.39
N GLY A 60 -4.49 3.29 -3.29
CA GLY A 60 -3.53 2.46 -4.02
C GLY A 60 -3.85 2.25 -5.49
N GLY A 61 -5.11 2.41 -5.92
CA GLY A 61 -5.51 2.31 -7.32
C GLY A 61 -4.97 1.04 -7.98
N ALA A 62 -4.12 1.19 -8.99
CA ALA A 62 -3.50 0.06 -9.71
C ALA A 62 -2.52 -0.78 -8.86
N GLN A 63 -1.96 -0.21 -7.78
CA GLN A 63 -1.11 -0.94 -6.84
C GLN A 63 -1.93 -1.70 -5.81
N ALA A 64 -3.19 -1.32 -5.56
CA ALA A 64 -4.06 -2.02 -4.63
C ALA A 64 -4.77 -3.22 -5.29
N GLY A 65 -4.94 -4.30 -4.52
CA GLY A 65 -5.68 -5.48 -4.93
C GLY A 65 -7.17 -5.46 -4.55
N SER A 66 -7.73 -6.67 -4.37
CA SER A 66 -9.08 -6.85 -3.86
C SER A 66 -9.14 -6.65 -2.34
N ILE A 67 -10.31 -6.25 -1.85
CA ILE A 67 -10.58 -6.20 -0.41
C ILE A 67 -10.86 -7.62 0.06
N PHE A 68 -10.21 -8.02 1.14
CA PHE A 68 -10.48 -9.26 1.85
C PHE A 68 -10.95 -8.93 3.25
N ILE A 69 -12.05 -9.57 3.68
CA ILE A 69 -12.59 -9.41 5.03
C ILE A 69 -12.61 -10.78 5.69
N GLU A 70 -12.08 -10.83 6.89
CA GLU A 70 -12.01 -12.03 7.73
C GLU A 70 -13.16 -11.98 8.75
N THR A 71 -13.90 -13.07 8.86
CA THR A 71 -15.01 -13.21 9.81
C THR A 71 -14.75 -14.34 10.80
N ASP A 72 -15.25 -14.19 12.02
CA ASP A 72 -15.24 -15.26 13.02
C ASP A 72 -16.24 -16.39 12.71
N GLY A 73 -16.29 -17.41 13.57
CA GLY A 73 -17.24 -18.53 13.45
C GLY A 73 -18.72 -18.14 13.56
N ASN A 74 -19.02 -16.92 14.02
CA ASN A 74 -20.37 -16.38 14.10
C ASN A 74 -20.70 -15.43 12.93
N GLY A 75 -19.75 -15.21 12.02
CA GLY A 75 -19.87 -14.29 10.89
C GLY A 75 -19.68 -12.82 11.23
N VAL A 76 -19.09 -12.49 12.39
CA VAL A 76 -18.70 -11.13 12.76
C VAL A 76 -17.36 -10.81 12.09
N ALA A 77 -17.25 -9.67 11.42
CA ALA A 77 -15.98 -9.23 10.83
C ALA A 77 -14.96 -8.90 11.94
N VAL A 78 -13.79 -9.53 11.87
CA VAL A 78 -12.71 -9.41 12.86
C VAL A 78 -11.45 -8.75 12.31
N GLY A 79 -11.30 -8.72 10.98
CA GLY A 79 -10.19 -8.06 10.30
C GLY A 79 -10.45 -7.94 8.81
N GLY A 80 -9.54 -7.24 8.14
CA GLY A 80 -9.52 -7.12 6.69
C GLY A 80 -8.10 -6.86 6.21
N HIS A 81 -7.89 -6.95 4.90
CA HIS A 81 -6.67 -6.46 4.27
C HIS A 81 -6.87 -6.16 2.79
N VAL A 82 -6.08 -5.20 2.28
CA VAL A 82 -5.88 -4.96 0.86
C VAL A 82 -4.41 -5.18 0.51
N PRO A 83 -4.07 -6.14 -0.36
CA PRO A 83 -2.69 -6.34 -0.77
C PRO A 83 -2.24 -5.14 -1.61
N ILE A 84 -1.19 -4.45 -1.16
CA ILE A 84 -0.55 -3.35 -1.88
C ILE A 84 0.68 -3.90 -2.59
N ARG A 85 0.73 -3.70 -3.91
CA ARG A 85 1.88 -4.03 -4.73
C ARG A 85 2.99 -3.02 -4.46
N MET A 86 4.16 -3.56 -4.18
CA MET A 86 5.38 -2.82 -3.95
C MET A 86 6.42 -3.22 -5.00
N PRO A 87 7.18 -2.27 -5.55
CA PRO A 87 8.36 -2.62 -6.34
C PRO A 87 9.37 -3.36 -5.45
N SER A 88 9.91 -4.48 -5.95
CA SER A 88 10.88 -5.30 -5.23
C SER A 88 12.23 -4.61 -4.98
N GLY A 89 12.42 -3.43 -5.58
CA GLY A 89 13.64 -2.63 -5.58
C GLY A 89 13.55 -1.53 -6.63
N VAL A 90 14.64 -0.81 -6.85
CA VAL A 90 14.72 0.24 -7.88
C VAL A 90 15.07 -0.39 -9.23
N ASP A 91 14.25 -0.11 -10.23
CA ASP A 91 14.58 -0.35 -11.63
C ASP A 91 15.71 0.59 -12.04
N LYS A 92 16.89 0.04 -12.34
CA LYS A 92 18.07 0.81 -12.72
C LYS A 92 17.90 1.51 -14.08
N LEU A 93 17.06 0.97 -14.96
CA LEU A 93 16.79 1.55 -16.28
C LEU A 93 15.76 2.68 -16.17
N ASN A 94 14.82 2.57 -15.23
CA ASN A 94 13.74 3.56 -15.02
C ASN A 94 13.51 3.83 -13.52
N PRO A 95 14.45 4.50 -12.82
CA PRO A 95 14.33 4.76 -11.38
C PRO A 95 13.08 5.59 -11.04
N GLU A 96 12.68 6.51 -11.93
CA GLU A 96 11.46 7.31 -11.79
C GLU A 96 10.18 6.47 -11.76
N LYS A 97 10.15 5.35 -12.48
CA LYS A 97 9.01 4.43 -12.45
C LYS A 97 8.88 3.79 -11.06
N SER A 98 9.99 3.29 -10.52
CA SER A 98 10.02 2.72 -9.18
C SER A 98 9.70 3.74 -8.09
N HIS A 99 10.14 5.00 -8.25
CA HIS A 99 9.76 6.09 -7.35
C HIS A 99 8.25 6.29 -7.32
N LYS A 100 7.61 6.41 -8.49
CA LYS A 100 6.15 6.59 -8.60
C LYS A 100 5.37 5.40 -8.06
N GLU A 101 5.76 4.17 -8.38
CA GLU A 101 5.11 2.97 -7.87
C GLU A 101 5.20 2.88 -6.34
N ALA A 102 6.39 3.19 -5.79
CA ALA A 102 6.59 3.24 -4.34
C ALA A 102 5.80 4.38 -3.68
N GLU A 103 5.72 5.56 -4.30
CA GLU A 103 4.93 6.68 -3.80
C GLU A 103 3.44 6.31 -3.70
N VAL A 104 2.87 5.70 -4.74
CA VAL A 104 1.47 5.25 -4.68
C VAL A 104 1.26 4.23 -3.56
N ALA A 105 2.19 3.29 -3.38
CA ALA A 105 2.11 2.32 -2.30
C ALA A 105 2.26 2.95 -0.90
N TYR A 106 3.11 3.98 -0.76
CA TYR A 106 3.27 4.76 0.46
C TYR A 106 1.96 5.48 0.84
N GLN A 107 1.35 6.18 -0.13
CA GLN A 107 0.08 6.88 0.07
C GLN A 107 -1.06 5.89 0.38
N ALA A 108 -1.08 4.73 -0.31
CA ALA A 108 -2.07 3.69 -0.07
C ALA A 108 -2.00 3.14 1.36
N ALA A 109 -0.81 2.88 1.87
CA ALA A 109 -0.61 2.36 3.22
C ALA A 109 -0.99 3.37 4.31
N LEU A 110 -0.82 4.67 4.07
CA LEU A 110 -1.17 5.72 5.02
C LEU A 110 -2.57 6.33 4.80
N ALA A 111 -3.38 5.74 3.91
CA ALA A 111 -4.66 6.31 3.52
C ALA A 111 -5.72 6.31 4.64
N PRO A 112 -5.89 5.24 5.45
CA PRO A 112 -6.79 5.30 6.59
C PRO A 112 -6.24 6.20 7.71
N GLY A 113 -7.14 6.74 8.54
CA GLY A 113 -6.74 7.56 9.70
C GLY A 113 -6.06 6.76 10.82
N ASP A 114 -6.17 5.43 10.79
CA ASP A 114 -5.67 4.49 11.79
C ASP A 114 -4.87 3.34 11.16
N PRO A 115 -3.77 3.62 10.44
CA PRO A 115 -3.01 2.58 9.73
C PRO A 115 -2.53 1.48 10.68
N SER A 116 -2.61 0.24 10.24
CA SER A 116 -2.14 -0.91 11.02
C SER A 116 -0.61 -0.97 11.08
N SER A 117 -0.07 -1.79 11.98
CA SER A 117 1.37 -2.03 12.05
C SER A 117 1.95 -2.59 10.74
N ALA A 118 1.14 -3.35 10.01
CA ALA A 118 1.54 -3.90 8.72
C ALA A 118 1.64 -2.76 7.70
N ASP A 119 0.64 -1.88 7.62
CA ASP A 119 0.63 -0.74 6.71
C ASP A 119 1.85 0.17 6.92
N LEU A 120 2.17 0.46 8.18
CA LEU A 120 3.38 1.22 8.53
C LEU A 120 4.67 0.55 8.05
N ALA A 121 4.72 -0.79 8.01
CA ALA A 121 5.85 -1.53 7.46
C ALA A 121 5.94 -1.41 5.93
N ILE A 122 4.81 -1.41 5.21
CA ILE A 122 4.81 -1.08 3.77
C ILE A 122 5.22 0.37 3.54
N ALA A 123 4.69 1.31 4.32
CA ALA A 123 5.04 2.73 4.18
C ALA A 123 6.56 2.94 4.37
N SER A 124 7.14 2.31 5.39
CA SER A 124 8.60 2.36 5.65
C SER A 124 9.41 1.73 4.50
N SER A 125 8.92 0.61 3.96
CA SER A 125 9.55 -0.06 2.81
C SER A 125 9.47 0.79 1.55
N ALA A 126 8.32 1.43 1.30
CA ALA A 126 8.10 2.34 0.19
C ALA A 126 9.01 3.57 0.26
N GLN A 127 9.11 4.17 1.44
CA GLN A 127 10.02 5.29 1.69
C GLN A 127 11.49 4.91 1.40
N SER A 128 11.90 3.69 1.75
CA SER A 128 13.23 3.18 1.45
C SER A 128 13.47 3.08 -0.07
N VAL A 129 12.51 2.56 -0.83
CA VAL A 129 12.60 2.49 -2.30
C VAL A 129 12.61 3.88 -2.93
N MET A 130 11.78 4.80 -2.45
CA MET A 130 11.76 6.18 -2.92
C MET A 130 13.13 6.86 -2.73
N GLY A 131 13.78 6.65 -1.59
CA GLY A 131 15.13 7.16 -1.33
C GLY A 131 16.18 6.58 -2.27
N MET A 132 16.18 5.26 -2.46
CA MET A 132 17.09 4.59 -3.40
C MET A 132 16.86 5.04 -4.86
N ALA A 133 15.60 5.24 -5.25
CA ALA A 133 15.25 5.68 -6.60
C ALA A 133 15.77 7.09 -6.88
N ARG A 134 15.55 8.03 -5.93
CA ARG A 134 16.08 9.39 -6.02
C ARG A 134 17.61 9.43 -6.14
N ALA A 135 18.32 8.60 -5.36
CA ALA A 135 19.77 8.50 -5.44
C ALA A 135 20.25 7.95 -6.79
N THR A 136 19.49 7.01 -7.37
CA THR A 136 19.82 6.42 -8.68
C THR A 136 19.59 7.42 -9.82
N THR A 137 18.47 8.15 -9.82
CA THR A 137 18.20 9.19 -10.83
C THR A 137 19.32 10.25 -10.86
N GLY A 138 19.76 10.73 -9.69
CA GLY A 138 20.87 11.69 -9.60
C GLY A 138 22.17 11.20 -10.24
N ASN A 139 22.52 9.93 -10.03
CA ASN A 139 23.72 9.33 -10.63
C ASN A 139 23.61 9.09 -12.15
N GLN A 140 22.42 8.76 -12.66
CA GLN A 140 22.19 8.57 -14.11
C GLN A 140 22.35 9.89 -14.88
N SER A 141 21.88 11.01 -14.30
CA SER A 141 22.04 12.33 -14.92
C SER A 141 23.50 12.76 -15.09
N SER A 142 24.41 12.26 -14.24
CA SER A 142 25.84 12.54 -14.28
C SER A 142 26.63 11.64 -15.23
N GLY A 143 26.07 10.50 -15.64
CA GLY A 143 26.72 9.50 -16.51
C GLY A 143 26.36 9.62 -18.01
N PHE A 144 25.36 10.42 -18.35
CA PHE A 144 24.93 10.63 -19.74
C PHE A 144 25.52 11.93 -20.30
N ASN A 145 26.83 11.96 -20.52
CA ASN A 145 27.50 13.06 -21.22
C ASN A 145 28.75 12.59 -21.97
N THR A 146 28.67 11.46 -22.68
CA THR A 146 29.73 10.97 -23.58
C THR A 146 29.16 10.21 -24.78
N SER A 147 28.58 10.92 -25.75
CA SER A 147 28.51 10.47 -27.15
C SER A 147 28.03 11.60 -28.07
N GLY A 148 28.73 12.73 -28.01
CA GLY A 148 28.49 13.91 -28.84
C GLY A 148 29.81 14.63 -29.12
N GLN A 149 30.73 13.95 -29.81
CA GLN A 149 31.79 14.62 -30.58
C GLN A 149 31.75 14.09 -32.01
N ASP A 150 30.78 14.62 -32.72
CA ASP A 150 30.77 14.92 -34.14
C ASP A 150 32.01 15.71 -34.57
N ASN A 151 33.16 15.05 -34.72
CA ASN A 151 34.28 15.66 -35.45
C ASN A 151 34.14 15.40 -36.96
N LYS A 152 33.41 16.30 -37.62
CA LYS A 152 33.57 16.60 -39.05
C LYS A 152 35.03 17.03 -39.30
N GLY A 153 35.84 16.14 -39.86
CA GLY A 153 37.20 16.42 -40.37
C GLY A 153 37.31 16.09 -41.87
N PRO A 154 38.08 16.86 -42.67
CA PRO A 154 37.90 16.95 -44.12
C PRO A 154 38.40 15.70 -44.87
N GLY A 155 37.76 15.46 -46.02
CA GLY A 155 37.92 14.27 -46.84
C GLY A 155 39.36 13.90 -47.20
N LYS A 156 39.65 12.61 -47.09
CA LYS A 156 40.78 11.98 -47.77
C LYS A 156 40.29 11.45 -49.11
N LYS A 157 40.63 12.13 -50.20
CA LYS A 157 40.48 11.59 -51.56
C LYS A 157 41.45 10.43 -51.72
N LEU A 158 40.93 9.24 -51.98
CA LEU A 158 41.72 8.10 -52.43
C LEU A 158 42.07 8.32 -53.91
N ASN A 159 43.35 8.57 -54.19
CA ASN A 159 43.88 8.52 -55.55
C ASN A 159 44.01 7.05 -55.95
N PHE A 160 43.21 6.61 -56.91
CA PHE A 160 43.47 5.39 -57.67
C PHE A 160 44.60 5.70 -58.65
N ILE A 161 45.70 4.94 -58.53
CA ILE A 161 46.83 4.99 -59.46
C ILE A 161 46.61 3.86 -60.48
N ALA A 162 46.75 4.23 -61.76
CA ALA A 162 46.78 3.48 -63.03
C ALA A 162 46.51 1.96 -63.02
#